data_AF-A0A9P7Y087-F1
#
_entry.id   AF-A0A9P7Y087-F1
#
_cell.length_a   1.000
_cell.length_b   1.000
_cell.length_c   1.000
_cell.angle_alpha   90.00
_cell.angle_beta   90.00
_cell.angle_gamma   90.00
#
_symmetry.space_group_name_H-M   'P 1'
#
loop_
_entity.id
_entity.type
_entity.pdbx_description
1 polymer ?
#
loop_
_entity_poly.entity_id
_entity_poly.type
_entity_poly.pdbx_seq_one_letter_code
_entity_poly.pdbx_strand_id
1 'polypeptide(L)'
;MGLLPSTGAGAVNAMQDAVILANHLYDIKPTSFESIKQALSDFKEERFDAVKEQYPQAEFAAQLQFGHTLWERVLRHILFNWIPKSMQLKRMTKDNAYRPQANFLPQAPKRGTLDVISQKPSKRIQKEKEEEEAKKHAVTVL
;
A
#
# COMPACT_ATOMS: atom_id res chain seq x y z
N MET A 1 7.26 -16.49 1.08
CA MET A 1 8.66 -16.01 1.00
C MET A 1 8.68 -14.64 1.66
N GLY A 2 9.64 -14.36 2.54
CA GLY A 2 9.71 -13.08 3.25
C GLY A 2 10.67 -12.11 2.56
N LEU A 3 10.43 -10.81 2.66
CA LEU A 3 11.38 -9.80 2.20
C LEU A 3 12.64 -9.81 3.08
N LEU A 4 13.80 -9.55 2.49
CA LEU A 4 15.06 -9.42 3.23
C LEU A 4 14.96 -8.23 4.21
N PRO A 5 15.56 -8.32 5.41
CA PRO A 5 15.47 -7.27 6.42
C PRO A 5 16.30 -6.02 6.06
N SER A 6 17.08 -6.05 4.97
CA SER A 6 17.96 -4.96 4.51
C SER A 6 17.25 -3.62 4.31
N THR A 7 15.96 -3.64 3.95
CA THR A 7 15.15 -2.43 3.73
C THR A 7 14.20 -2.13 4.90
N GLY A 8 14.10 -3.00 5.91
CA GLY A 8 13.10 -2.88 6.97
C GLY A 8 11.64 -2.96 6.50
N ALA A 9 11.39 -3.35 5.24
CA ALA A 9 10.07 -3.26 4.62
C ALA A 9 9.08 -4.32 5.12
N GLY A 10 9.53 -5.38 5.80
CA GLY A 10 8.67 -6.48 6.23
C GLY A 10 7.51 -6.03 7.13
N ALA A 11 7.81 -5.26 8.19
CA ALA A 11 6.79 -4.76 9.12
C ALA A 11 5.83 -3.77 8.44
N VAL A 12 6.36 -2.87 7.61
CA VAL A 12 5.56 -1.89 6.86
C VAL A 12 4.58 -2.60 5.94
N ASN A 13 5.03 -3.60 5.18
CA ASN A 13 4.14 -4.39 4.31
C ASN A 13 3.10 -5.16 5.11
N ALA A 14 3.46 -5.76 6.25
CA ALA A 14 2.50 -6.47 7.09
C ALA A 14 1.40 -5.53 7.62
N MET A 15 1.75 -4.31 8.00
CA MET A 15 0.76 -3.29 8.39
C MET A 15 -0.13 -2.88 7.22
N GLN A 16 0.44 -2.67 6.04
CA GLN A 16 -0.33 -2.35 4.83
C GLN A 16 -1.30 -3.49 4.47
N ASP A 17 -0.82 -4.74 4.51
CA ASP A 17 -1.60 -5.94 4.25
C ASP A 17 -2.77 -6.07 5.22
N ALA A 18 -2.54 -5.84 6.51
CA ALA A 18 -3.57 -5.90 7.53
C ALA A 18 -4.71 -4.89 7.27
N VAL A 19 -4.36 -3.65 6.88
CA VAL A 19 -5.36 -2.61 6.57
C VAL A 19 -6.17 -2.95 5.33
N ILE A 20 -5.52 -3.43 4.27
CA ILE A 20 -6.19 -3.75 3.01
C ILE A 20 -7.07 -4.98 3.17
N LEU A 21 -6.58 -6.01 3.87
CA LEU A 21 -7.39 -7.17 4.22
C LEU A 21 -8.61 -6.76 5.04
N ALA A 22 -8.46 -5.88 6.03
CA ALA A 22 -9.59 -5.37 6.80
C ALA A 22 -10.63 -4.65 5.93
N ASN A 23 -10.18 -3.89 4.92
CA ASN A 23 -11.08 -3.24 3.96
C ASN A 23 -11.86 -4.28 3.13
N HIS A 24 -11.19 -5.30 2.61
CA HIS A 24 -11.85 -6.37 1.87
C HIS A 24 -12.84 -7.15 2.74
N LEU A 25 -12.46 -7.48 3.97
CA LEU A 25 -13.33 -8.19 4.92
C LEU A 25 -14.56 -7.35 5.32
N TYR A 26 -14.41 -6.03 5.46
CA TYR A 26 -15.51 -5.14 5.83
C TYR A 26 -16.63 -5.09 4.77
N ASP A 27 -16.26 -5.24 3.50
CA ASP A 27 -17.18 -5.17 2.37
C ASP A 27 -17.93 -6.51 2.12
N ILE A 28 -17.60 -7.58 2.84
CA ILE A 28 -18.23 -8.90 2.66
C ILE A 28 -19.63 -8.92 3.28
N LYS A 29 -20.68 -8.99 2.44
CA LYS A 29 -22.03 -9.39 2.84
C LYS A 29 -22.73 -10.21 1.74
N PRO A 30 -23.35 -11.36 2.06
CA PRO A 30 -23.33 -12.08 3.35
C PRO A 30 -21.97 -12.75 3.62
N THR A 31 -21.68 -13.07 4.89
CA THR A 31 -20.46 -13.78 5.28
C THR A 31 -20.58 -15.28 4.97
N SER A 32 -20.31 -15.65 3.72
CA SER A 32 -20.27 -17.03 3.24
C SER A 32 -18.84 -17.46 2.91
N PHE A 33 -18.57 -18.77 2.86
CA PHE A 33 -17.27 -19.28 2.45
C PHE A 33 -16.81 -18.73 1.09
N GLU A 34 -17.70 -18.70 0.11
CA GLU A 34 -17.40 -18.16 -1.23
C GLU A 34 -17.05 -16.67 -1.19
N SER A 35 -17.78 -15.88 -0.40
CA SER A 35 -17.50 -14.44 -0.26
C SER A 35 -16.16 -14.16 0.42
N ILE A 36 -15.77 -14.98 1.40
CA ILE A 36 -14.48 -14.89 2.09
C ILE A 36 -13.36 -15.29 1.12
N LYS A 37 -13.54 -16.37 0.37
CA LYS A 37 -12.58 -16.82 -0.64
C LYS A 37 -12.36 -15.76 -1.72
N GLN A 38 -13.43 -15.12 -2.18
CA GLN A 38 -13.36 -14.03 -3.15
C GLN A 38 -12.60 -12.84 -2.57
N ALA A 39 -12.93 -12.38 -1.35
CA ALA A 39 -12.23 -11.28 -0.72
C ALA A 39 -10.73 -11.54 -0.50
N LEU A 40 -10.34 -12.77 -0.16
CA LEU A 40 -8.93 -13.16 -0.07
C LEU A 40 -8.24 -13.17 -1.45
N SER A 41 -8.96 -13.53 -2.51
CA SER A 41 -8.46 -13.44 -3.88
C SER A 41 -8.24 -11.99 -4.29
N ASP A 42 -9.24 -11.13 -4.07
CA ASP A 42 -9.19 -9.70 -4.38
C ASP A 42 -8.04 -9.01 -3.60
N PHE A 43 -7.87 -9.36 -2.32
CA PHE A 43 -6.73 -8.92 -1.51
C PHE A 43 -5.39 -9.31 -2.15
N LYS A 44 -5.26 -10.58 -2.55
CA LYS A 44 -4.03 -11.09 -3.17
C LYS A 44 -3.75 -10.38 -4.49
N GLU A 45 -4.76 -10.20 -5.35
CA GLU A 45 -4.61 -9.51 -6.63
C GLU A 45 -4.18 -8.06 -6.45
N GLU A 46 -4.69 -7.37 -5.44
CA GLU A 46 -4.31 -5.98 -5.16
C GLU A 46 -2.86 -5.86 -4.64
N ARG A 47 -2.37 -6.85 -3.88
CA ARG A 47 -1.08 -6.73 -3.18
C ARG A 47 0.07 -7.52 -3.78
N PHE A 48 -0.21 -8.54 -4.56
CA PHE A 48 0.84 -9.44 -5.06
C PHE A 48 1.88 -8.70 -5.90
N ASP A 49 1.45 -7.88 -6.85
CA ASP A 49 2.37 -7.16 -7.73
C ASP A 49 3.18 -6.10 -6.97
N ALA A 50 2.53 -5.36 -6.06
CA ALA A 50 3.19 -4.35 -5.25
C ALA A 50 4.28 -4.93 -4.34
N VAL A 51 4.07 -6.13 -3.77
CA VAL A 51 5.07 -6.81 -2.94
C VAL A 51 6.16 -7.46 -3.81
N LYS A 52 5.80 -8.01 -4.98
CA LYS A 52 6.73 -8.61 -5.93
C LYS A 52 7.78 -7.60 -6.42
N GLU A 53 7.38 -6.37 -6.71
CA GLU A 53 8.29 -5.30 -7.13
C GLU A 53 9.34 -4.92 -6.07
N GLN A 54 9.08 -5.21 -4.79
CA GLN A 54 9.99 -4.88 -3.69
C GLN A 54 11.10 -5.90 -3.47
N TYR A 55 10.96 -7.13 -3.97
CA TYR A 55 11.99 -8.18 -3.85
C TYR A 55 13.34 -7.78 -4.45
N PRO A 56 13.44 -7.37 -5.74
CA PRO A 56 14.72 -7.01 -6.33
C PRO A 56 15.34 -5.78 -5.62
N GLN A 57 14.51 -4.89 -5.07
CA GLN A 57 15.00 -3.75 -4.30
C GLN A 57 15.61 -4.21 -2.96
N ALA A 58 14.99 -5.17 -2.28
CA ALA A 58 15.50 -5.71 -1.04
C ALA A 58 16.81 -6.50 -1.24
N GLU A 59 16.91 -7.26 -2.33
CA GLU A 59 18.14 -7.95 -2.74
C GLU A 59 19.26 -6.97 -3.08
N PHE A 60 18.96 -5.95 -3.89
CA PHE A 60 19.92 -4.91 -4.25
C PHE A 60 20.40 -4.12 -3.02
N ALA A 61 19.49 -3.79 -2.10
CA ALA A 61 19.84 -3.16 -0.83
C ALA A 61 20.73 -4.06 0.03
N ALA A 62 20.45 -5.37 0.07
CA ALA A 62 21.29 -6.33 0.79
C ALA A 62 22.69 -6.44 0.18
N GLN A 63 22.82 -6.49 -1.15
CA GLN A 63 24.12 -6.46 -1.84
C GLN A 63 24.87 -5.17 -1.53
N LEU A 64 24.19 -4.03 -1.52
CA LEU A 64 24.81 -2.75 -1.17
C LEU A 64 25.27 -2.69 0.28
N GLN A 65 24.50 -3.21 1.24
CA GLN A 65 24.82 -3.12 2.66
C GLN A 65 25.85 -4.17 3.10
N PHE A 66 25.65 -5.42 2.69
CA PHE A 66 26.38 -6.59 3.18
C PHE A 66 27.34 -7.18 2.14
N GLY A 67 27.32 -6.70 0.89
CA GLY A 67 28.24 -7.15 -0.15
C GLY A 67 29.70 -6.89 0.20
N HIS A 68 30.55 -7.85 -0.14
CA HIS A 68 31.98 -7.84 0.18
C HIS A 68 32.89 -7.85 -1.06
N THR A 69 32.34 -8.03 -2.26
CA THR A 69 33.13 -8.05 -3.51
C THR A 69 33.66 -6.66 -3.87
N LEU A 70 34.75 -6.62 -4.64
CA LEU A 70 35.34 -5.36 -5.11
C LEU A 70 34.34 -4.52 -5.92
N TRP A 71 33.52 -5.17 -6.74
CA TRP A 71 32.47 -4.50 -7.52
C TRP A 71 31.41 -3.87 -6.63
N GLU A 72 30.90 -4.60 -5.62
CA GLU A 72 29.92 -4.05 -4.66
C GLU A 72 30.48 -2.87 -3.87
N ARG A 73 31.78 -2.88 -3.52
CA ARG A 73 32.44 -1.75 -2.83
C ARG A 73 32.51 -0.51 -3.72
N VAL A 74 32.86 -0.68 -5.00
CA VAL A 74 32.88 0.42 -5.98
C VAL A 74 31.47 0.96 -6.21
N LEU A 75 30.51 0.06 -6.43
CA LEU A 75 29.09 0.40 -6.62
C LEU A 75 28.55 1.19 -5.42
N ARG A 76 28.82 0.73 -4.19
CA ARG A 76 28.45 1.41 -2.95
C ARG A 76 29.03 2.82 -2.86
N HIS A 77 30.31 2.98 -3.21
CA HIS A 77 30.98 4.28 -3.17
C HIS A 77 30.36 5.27 -4.16
N ILE A 78 30.04 4.82 -5.38
CA ILE A 78 29.36 5.63 -6.39
C ILE A 78 27.93 5.98 -5.92
N LEU A 79 27.15 4.99 -5.47
CA LEU A 79 25.76 5.21 -5.09
C LEU A 79 25.62 6.18 -3.90
N PHE A 80 26.42 6.04 -2.85
CA PHE A 80 26.27 6.88 -1.67
C PHE A 80 26.87 8.26 -1.82
N ASN A 81 27.90 8.44 -2.65
CA ASN A 81 28.53 9.74 -2.81
C ASN A 81 27.99 10.55 -3.99
N TRP A 82 27.57 9.89 -5.08
CA TRP A 82 27.25 10.57 -6.35
C TRP A 82 25.77 10.59 -6.70
N ILE A 83 24.91 9.82 -6.01
CA ILE A 83 23.47 9.94 -6.27
C ILE A 83 22.97 11.29 -5.76
N PRO A 84 22.34 12.10 -6.61
CA PRO A 84 21.76 13.35 -6.19
C PRO A 84 20.59 13.11 -5.24
N LYS A 85 20.50 13.92 -4.18
CA LYS A 85 19.43 13.86 -3.18
C LYS A 85 18.03 13.91 -3.81
N SER A 86 17.86 14.61 -4.93
CA SER A 86 16.59 14.68 -5.66
C SER A 86 16.11 13.31 -6.15
N MET A 87 17.01 12.43 -6.58
CA MET A 87 16.65 11.06 -6.98
C MET A 87 16.29 10.19 -5.79
N GLN A 88 17.00 10.34 -4.67
CA GLN A 88 16.65 9.64 -3.43
C GLN A 88 15.26 10.06 -2.95
N LEU A 89 14.97 11.36 -2.97
CA LEU A 89 13.68 11.90 -2.56
C LEU A 89 12.55 11.43 -3.47
N LYS A 90 12.75 11.41 -4.79
CA LYS A 90 11.77 10.86 -5.75
C LYS A 90 11.45 9.38 -5.49
N ARG A 91 12.47 8.56 -5.19
CA ARG A 91 12.27 7.15 -4.83
C ARG A 91 11.48 7.02 -3.54
N MET A 92 11.89 7.72 -2.48
CA MET A 92 11.18 7.72 -1.21
C MET A 92 9.73 8.18 -1.36
N THR A 93 9.45 9.20 -2.17
CA THR A 93 8.07 9.63 -2.43
C THR A 93 7.26 8.52 -3.09
N LYS A 94 7.81 7.84 -4.11
CA LYS A 94 7.12 6.73 -4.78
C LYS A 94 6.81 5.59 -3.81
N ASP A 95 7.80 5.18 -3.02
CA ASP A 95 7.68 4.06 -2.09
C ASP A 95 6.70 4.35 -0.94
N ASN A 96 6.59 5.62 -0.53
CA ASN A 96 5.67 6.08 0.51
C ASN A 96 4.33 6.62 -0.01
N ALA A 97 4.10 6.61 -1.33
CA ALA A 97 2.87 7.14 -1.93
C ALA A 97 1.66 6.27 -1.59
N TYR A 98 1.86 4.97 -1.41
CA TYR A 98 0.82 4.03 -1.04
C TYR A 98 0.64 3.96 0.48
N ARG A 99 -0.44 4.57 0.98
CA ARG A 99 -0.74 4.67 2.43
C ARG A 99 -2.14 4.16 2.71
N PRO A 100 -2.35 2.83 2.75
CA PRO A 100 -3.67 2.27 3.02
C PRO A 100 -4.18 2.73 4.40
N GLN A 101 -5.48 3.02 4.46
CA GLN A 101 -6.25 3.41 5.63
C GLN A 101 -7.51 2.54 5.66
N ALA A 102 -8.09 2.35 6.85
CA ALA A 102 -9.33 1.62 6.95
C ALA A 102 -10.47 2.47 6.35
N ASN A 103 -11.07 2.02 5.24
CA ASN A 103 -12.07 2.77 4.49
C ASN A 103 -13.36 3.00 5.26
N PHE A 104 -13.64 2.16 6.26
CA PHE A 104 -14.78 2.27 7.16
C PHE A 104 -14.58 3.29 8.29
N LEU A 105 -13.41 3.93 8.36
CA LEU A 105 -13.13 5.01 9.30
C LEU A 105 -13.01 6.35 8.55
N PRO A 106 -13.27 7.48 9.22
CA PRO A 106 -12.98 8.80 8.64
C PRO A 106 -11.50 8.89 8.28
N GLN A 107 -11.21 9.43 7.10
CA GLN A 107 -9.84 9.55 6.60
C GLN A 107 -9.02 10.48 7.50
N ALA A 108 -7.79 10.09 7.78
CA ALA A 108 -6.87 10.93 8.55
C ALA A 108 -6.52 12.20 7.75
N PRO A 109 -6.48 13.38 8.39
CA PRO A 109 -6.13 14.62 7.69
C PRO A 109 -4.73 14.55 7.11
N LYS A 110 -4.54 15.07 5.88
CA LYS A 110 -3.22 15.12 5.22
C LYS A 110 -2.32 16.09 5.98
N ARG A 111 -1.36 15.56 6.75
CA ARG A 111 -0.36 16.34 7.50
C ARG A 111 1.00 16.49 6.78
N GLY A 112 1.15 15.93 5.58
CA GLY A 112 2.40 15.89 4.84
C GLY A 112 2.33 16.54 3.46
N THR A 113 3.50 16.79 2.86
CA THR A 113 3.66 17.39 1.52
C THR A 113 3.69 16.37 0.40
N LEU A 114 3.84 15.07 0.72
CA LEU A 114 3.87 14.00 -0.28
C LEU A 114 2.48 13.75 -0.86
N ASP A 115 2.46 13.42 -2.14
CA ASP A 115 1.24 12.96 -2.81
C ASP A 115 0.92 11.53 -2.37
N VAL A 116 -0.37 11.32 -2.09
CA VAL A 116 -0.89 10.05 -1.60
C VAL A 116 -1.73 9.45 -2.71
N ILE A 117 -1.44 8.21 -3.07
CA ILE A 117 -2.26 7.46 -4.03
C ILE A 117 -3.63 7.21 -3.39
N SER A 118 -4.69 7.53 -4.13
CA SER A 118 -6.05 7.27 -3.67
C SER A 118 -6.27 5.77 -3.52
N GLN A 119 -6.88 5.38 -2.40
CA GLN A 119 -7.28 3.99 -2.17
C GLN A 119 -8.61 3.71 -2.86
N LYS A 120 -8.89 2.42 -3.11
CA LYS A 120 -10.21 2.00 -3.55
C LYS A 120 -11.22 2.31 -2.45
N PRO A 121 -12.31 3.05 -2.71
CA PRO A 121 -13.36 3.30 -1.73
C PRO A 121 -14.11 2.00 -1.40
N SER A 122 -14.61 1.87 -0.18
CA SER A 122 -15.42 0.71 0.24
C SER A 122 -16.75 0.68 -0.51
N LYS A 123 -17.08 -0.46 -1.11
CA LYS A 123 -18.33 -0.64 -1.87
C LYS A 123 -19.56 -0.47 -0.97
N ARG A 124 -19.45 -0.86 0.30
CA ARG A 124 -20.56 -0.77 1.25
C ARG A 124 -20.94 0.67 1.60
N ILE A 125 -19.96 1.52 1.93
CA ILE A 125 -20.23 2.92 2.29
C ILE A 125 -20.73 3.71 1.09
N GLN A 126 -20.26 3.38 -0.13
CA GLN A 126 -20.79 3.99 -1.35
C GLN A 126 -22.29 3.73 -1.48
N LYS A 127 -22.73 2.47 -1.32
CA LYS A 127 -24.16 2.12 -1.34
C LYS A 127 -24.95 2.83 -0.24
N GLU A 128 -24.43 2.87 0.98
CA GLU A 128 -25.09 3.56 2.11
C GLU A 128 -25.26 5.06 1.83
N LYS A 129 -24.25 5.71 1.22
CA LYS A 129 -24.32 7.13 0.81
C LYS A 129 -25.32 7.36 -0.33
N GLU A 130 -25.31 6.51 -1.35
CA GLU A 130 -26.25 6.59 -2.47
C GLU A 130 -27.70 6.46 -1.98
N GLU A 131 -27.96 5.55 -1.03
CA GLU A 131 -29.29 5.40 -0.42
C GLU A 131 -29.70 6.61 0.43
N GLU A 132 -28.77 7.23 1.16
CA GLU A 132 -29.05 8.46 1.91
C GLU A 132 -29.31 9.66 1.00
N GLU A 133 -28.56 9.80 -0.09
CA GLU A 133 -28.76 10.84 -1.10
C GLU A 133 -30.11 10.66 -1.81
N ALA A 134 -30.48 9.43 -2.17
CA ALA A 134 -31.78 9.12 -2.73
C ALA A 134 -32.93 9.46 -1.77
N LYS A 135 -32.78 9.18 -0.46
CA LYS A 135 -33.78 9.55 0.56
C LYS A 135 -33.89 11.07 0.73
N LYS A 136 -32.77 11.80 0.74
CA LYS A 136 -32.78 13.28 0.83
C LYS A 136 -33.43 13.91 -0.41
N HIS A 137 -33.15 13.39 -1.60
CA HIS A 137 -33.81 13.82 -2.83
C HIS A 137 -35.32 13.55 -2.80
N ALA A 138 -35.75 12.37 -2.35
CA ALA A 138 -37.18 12.05 -2.23
C ALA A 138 -37.93 12.95 -1.24
N VAL A 139 -37.27 13.36 -0.14
CA VAL A 139 -37.85 14.27 0.87
C VAL A 139 -37.89 15.73 0.39
N THR A 140 -36.97 16.14 -0.49
CA THR A 140 -36.91 17.53 -1.00
C THR A 140 -37.90 17.78 -2.14
N VAL A 141 -38.41 16.72 -2.78
CA VAL A 141 -39.35 16.79 -3.91
C VAL A 141 -40.83 16.71 -3.44
N LEU A 142 -41.07 16.51 -2.14
CA LEU A 142 -42.38 16.59 -1.48
C LEU A 142 -42.57 17.96 -0.81
#